data_AF-A0A8B6CE74-F1
#
_entry.id   AF-A0A8B6CE74-F1
#
_cell.length_a   1.000
_cell.length_b   1.000
_cell.length_c   1.000
_cell.angle_alpha   90.00
_cell.angle_beta   90.00
_cell.angle_gamma   90.00
#
_symmetry.space_group_name_H-M   'P 1'
#
loop_
_entity.id
_entity.type
_entity.pdbx_description
1 polymer ?
#
loop_
_entity_poly.entity_id
_entity_poly.type
_entity_poly.pdbx_seq_one_letter_code
_entity_poly.pdbx_strand_id
1 'polypeptide(L)'
;MYNNNARSYVLFFLSVNLAPQGVAVQRTTFTVFNASLAIEGPANNVWTDGCSATAKNQTYAWWGLQLPAVAHMATILIYYRQSTPERMAGFRLYLENGTADQSSTLGECYSDEGKDSLRSITRSITCNMLAQNMYFVNNRTIVDCFVELCYVAIYGCWKATWGTNCRESCPVNCINQNCYPKTGLCVWGCDPRNCSNNKCDIQTGVCTDGCVIGQAGQYCDMPCDPGFFGNNCSRKCSKNCFNPYCHHVTGDCIGGCKKGWDEFNCTKGLVLQRDFHRIKY
;
A
#
# COMPACT_ATOMS: atom_id res chain seq x y z
N MET A 1 -28.85 -16.66 40.64
CA MET A 1 -29.21 -16.56 39.21
C MET A 1 -28.28 -15.52 38.60
N TYR A 2 -27.21 -15.99 37.95
CA TYR A 2 -26.27 -15.14 37.22
C TYR A 2 -26.95 -14.69 35.92
N ASN A 3 -26.97 -13.38 35.65
CA ASN A 3 -27.35 -12.88 34.34
C ASN A 3 -26.13 -12.20 33.71
N ASN A 4 -25.57 -12.89 32.72
CA ASN A 4 -24.40 -12.50 31.95
C ASN A 4 -24.78 -11.43 30.93
N ASN A 5 -24.29 -10.21 31.11
CA ASN A 5 -24.17 -9.23 30.03
C ASN A 5 -22.68 -9.01 29.74
N ALA A 6 -22.04 -10.02 29.17
CA ALA A 6 -20.76 -9.84 28.49
C ALA A 6 -21.06 -9.16 27.14
N ARG A 7 -20.94 -7.83 27.10
CA ARG A 7 -20.80 -7.11 25.83
C ARG A 7 -19.51 -7.59 25.17
N SER A 8 -19.64 -8.52 24.24
CA SER A 8 -18.59 -8.86 23.29
C SER A 8 -18.35 -7.64 22.40
N TYR A 9 -17.29 -6.88 22.69
CA TYR A 9 -16.80 -5.86 21.77
C TYR A 9 -16.15 -6.59 20.60
N VAL A 10 -16.94 -6.90 19.58
CA VAL A 10 -16.39 -7.25 18.27
C VAL A 10 -15.71 -5.98 17.76
N LEU A 11 -14.40 -5.88 17.94
CA LEU A 11 -13.58 -4.89 17.25
C LEU A 11 -13.77 -5.15 15.75
N PHE A 12 -14.58 -4.32 15.09
CA PHE A 12 -14.60 -4.24 13.63
C PHE A 12 -13.24 -3.71 13.19
N PHE A 13 -12.28 -4.61 13.00
CA PHE A 13 -11.02 -4.23 12.39
C PHE A 13 -11.29 -3.98 10.91
N LEU A 14 -11.22 -2.70 10.50
CA LEU A 14 -11.27 -2.31 9.09
C LEU A 14 -10.10 -2.92 8.28
N SER A 15 -9.01 -3.30 8.95
CA SER A 15 -7.80 -3.92 8.39
C SER A 15 -7.61 -5.35 8.90
N VAL A 16 -6.97 -6.23 8.12
CA VAL A 16 -6.74 -7.65 8.49
C VAL A 16 -5.44 -7.83 9.29
N ASN A 17 -5.42 -8.85 10.17
CA ASN A 17 -4.18 -9.34 10.77
C ASN A 17 -3.41 -10.18 9.74
N LEU A 18 -2.27 -9.66 9.30
CA LEU A 18 -1.42 -10.29 8.28
C LEU A 18 -0.40 -11.27 8.87
N ALA A 19 -0.15 -11.22 10.18
CA ALA A 19 0.93 -12.00 10.80
C ALA A 19 0.80 -13.53 10.62
N PRO A 20 -0.39 -14.14 10.69
CA PRO A 20 -0.55 -15.59 10.48
C PRO A 20 -0.19 -16.07 9.07
N GLN A 21 -0.07 -15.16 8.09
CA GLN A 21 0.33 -15.51 6.72
C GLN A 21 1.85 -15.45 6.52
N GLY A 22 2.59 -14.95 7.51
CA GLY A 22 4.04 -14.80 7.44
C GLY A 22 4.80 -15.99 8.01
N VAL A 23 6.13 -15.92 7.88
CA VAL A 23 7.07 -16.86 8.49
C VAL A 23 7.82 -16.15 9.59
N ALA A 24 7.66 -16.63 10.82
CA ALA A 24 8.38 -16.11 11.97
C ALA A 24 9.72 -16.83 12.14
N VAL A 25 10.77 -16.06 12.41
CA VAL A 25 12.12 -16.52 12.69
C VAL A 25 12.67 -15.77 13.89
N GLN A 26 13.66 -16.33 14.57
CA GLN A 26 14.30 -15.68 15.71
C GLN A 26 15.78 -16.02 15.73
N ARG A 27 16.59 -15.13 16.32
CA ARG A 27 18.06 -15.25 16.30
C ARG A 27 18.55 -16.59 16.86
N THR A 28 17.98 -16.99 17.99
CA THR A 28 18.28 -18.21 18.72
C THR A 28 17.00 -18.75 19.31
N THR A 29 16.92 -20.05 19.54
CA THR A 29 15.73 -20.69 20.12
C THR A 29 16.04 -21.26 21.50
N PHE A 30 15.22 -20.89 22.48
CA PHE A 30 15.22 -21.58 23.77
C PHE A 30 14.40 -22.86 23.64
N THR A 31 15.08 -24.00 23.70
CA THR A 31 14.46 -25.35 23.69
C THR A 31 13.41 -25.55 22.60
N VAL A 32 12.12 -25.54 22.95
CA VAL A 32 10.97 -25.79 22.07
C VAL A 32 10.14 -24.53 21.78
N PHE A 33 10.58 -23.37 22.27
CA PHE A 33 9.85 -22.09 22.17
C PHE A 33 10.15 -21.40 20.83
N ASN A 34 9.69 -22.01 19.75
CA ASN A 34 9.90 -21.56 18.37
C ASN A 34 9.29 -20.18 18.10
N ALA A 35 9.84 -19.49 17.11
CA ALA A 35 9.39 -18.16 16.70
C ALA A 35 7.90 -18.12 16.27
N SER A 36 7.40 -19.19 15.64
CA SER A 36 6.04 -19.28 15.12
C SER A 36 4.95 -19.20 16.20
N LEU A 37 5.27 -19.57 17.44
CA LEU A 37 4.32 -19.52 18.56
C LEU A 37 3.74 -18.11 18.74
N ALA A 38 4.53 -17.07 18.46
CA ALA A 38 4.09 -15.68 18.56
C ALA A 38 3.06 -15.26 17.50
N ILE A 39 2.79 -16.05 16.46
CA ILE A 39 1.79 -15.74 15.42
C ILE A 39 0.69 -16.81 15.29
N GLU A 40 0.83 -17.94 15.99
CA GLU A 40 -0.10 -19.08 15.95
C GLU A 40 -0.98 -19.17 17.21
N GLY A 41 -0.51 -18.64 18.35
CA GLY A 41 -1.17 -18.74 19.64
C GLY A 41 -2.35 -17.76 19.85
N PRO A 42 -3.04 -17.86 21.00
CA PRO A 42 -4.09 -16.90 21.36
C PRO A 42 -3.51 -15.50 21.63
N ALA A 43 -4.33 -14.47 21.39
CA ALA A 43 -3.96 -13.06 21.62
C ALA A 43 -3.91 -12.71 23.12
N ASN A 44 -2.90 -13.22 23.83
CA ASN A 44 -2.68 -12.97 25.25
C ASN A 44 -1.17 -12.98 25.59
N ASN A 45 -0.87 -12.84 26.88
CA ASN A 45 0.47 -12.72 27.45
C ASN A 45 0.84 -13.92 28.36
N VAL A 46 0.10 -15.02 28.26
CA VAL A 46 0.19 -16.17 29.16
C VAL A 46 1.25 -17.16 28.66
N TRP A 47 2.30 -17.38 29.45
CA TRP A 47 3.42 -18.24 29.06
C TRP A 47 3.01 -19.67 28.66
N THR A 48 2.06 -20.27 29.38
CA THR A 48 1.59 -21.64 29.15
C THR A 48 0.76 -21.78 27.88
N ASP A 49 0.28 -20.67 27.32
CA ASP A 49 -0.55 -20.66 26.11
C ASP A 49 0.29 -20.63 24.82
N GLY A 50 1.63 -20.58 24.96
CA GLY A 50 2.60 -20.64 23.86
C GLY A 50 3.20 -19.28 23.56
N CYS A 51 4.43 -19.05 24.00
CA CYS A 51 5.22 -17.88 23.63
C CYS A 51 6.51 -18.32 22.93
N SER A 52 6.94 -17.55 21.93
CA SER A 52 8.29 -17.65 21.40
C SER A 52 9.31 -17.21 22.45
N ALA A 53 10.50 -17.81 22.46
CA ALA A 53 11.57 -17.37 23.34
C ALA A 53 12.97 -17.59 22.74
N THR A 54 13.80 -16.56 22.82
CA THR A 54 15.22 -16.65 22.48
C THR A 54 16.03 -17.32 23.58
N ALA A 55 17.19 -17.87 23.23
CA ALA A 55 18.08 -18.54 24.19
C ALA A 55 18.58 -17.60 25.30
N LYS A 56 19.07 -18.19 26.41
CA LYS A 56 19.73 -17.49 27.52
C LYS A 56 21.14 -17.01 27.13
N ASN A 57 21.77 -16.19 27.97
CA ASN A 57 23.16 -15.73 27.79
C ASN A 57 23.41 -14.96 26.49
N GLN A 58 22.45 -14.14 26.05
CA GLN A 58 22.56 -13.33 24.84
C GLN A 58 22.86 -11.88 25.20
N THR A 59 23.72 -11.20 24.44
CA THR A 59 23.91 -9.74 24.54
C THR A 59 23.02 -8.97 23.56
N TYR A 60 22.35 -9.69 22.67
CA TYR A 60 21.52 -9.17 21.60
C TYR A 60 20.53 -10.25 21.20
N ALA A 61 19.25 -9.94 21.10
CA ALA A 61 18.22 -10.89 20.72
C ALA A 61 17.22 -10.22 19.78
N TRP A 62 16.75 -10.98 18.79
CA TRP A 62 15.72 -10.49 17.88
C TRP A 62 14.77 -11.60 17.48
N TRP A 63 13.55 -11.19 17.20
CA TRP A 63 12.50 -11.98 16.57
C TRP A 63 12.07 -11.24 15.30
N GLY A 64 11.82 -11.96 14.22
CA GLY A 64 11.51 -11.42 12.92
C GLY A 64 10.30 -12.11 12.30
N LEU A 65 9.55 -11.37 11.51
CA LEU A 65 8.41 -11.86 10.74
C LEU A 65 8.53 -11.40 9.30
N GLN A 66 8.59 -12.36 8.39
CA GLN A 66 8.57 -12.12 6.95
C GLN A 66 7.18 -12.39 6.40
N LEU A 67 6.54 -11.38 5.84
CA LEU A 67 5.30 -11.54 5.10
C LEU A 67 5.55 -12.07 3.68
N PRO A 68 4.58 -12.77 3.07
CA PRO A 68 4.70 -13.28 1.70
C PRO A 68 4.81 -12.19 0.63
N ALA A 69 4.35 -10.97 0.94
CA ALA A 69 4.42 -9.81 0.05
C ALA A 69 4.59 -8.52 0.86
N VAL A 70 4.89 -7.41 0.18
CA VAL A 70 4.92 -6.08 0.80
C VAL A 70 3.51 -5.68 1.23
N ALA A 71 3.38 -5.24 2.48
CA ALA A 71 2.14 -4.75 3.06
C ALA A 71 2.34 -3.36 3.67
N HIS A 72 1.29 -2.56 3.71
CA HIS A 72 1.27 -1.38 4.56
C HIS A 72 0.96 -1.79 6.01
N MET A 73 2.01 -1.87 6.82
CA MET A 73 1.93 -2.20 8.25
C MET A 73 1.48 -0.95 9.02
N ALA A 74 0.18 -0.86 9.32
CA ALA A 74 -0.38 0.30 10.01
C ALA A 74 -0.16 0.20 11.52
N THR A 75 -0.60 -0.91 12.13
CA THR A 75 -0.51 -1.12 13.57
C THR A 75 0.06 -2.48 13.89
N ILE A 76 1.08 -2.51 14.74
CA ILE A 76 1.68 -3.72 15.28
C ILE A 76 1.20 -3.87 16.72
N LEU A 77 0.49 -4.96 17.00
CA LEU A 77 0.04 -5.33 18.34
C LEU A 77 0.96 -6.42 18.88
N ILE A 78 1.53 -6.19 20.05
CA ILE A 78 2.45 -7.11 20.73
C ILE A 78 1.89 -7.45 22.09
N TYR A 79 1.84 -8.73 22.42
CA TYR A 79 1.68 -9.25 23.77
C TYR A 79 2.98 -9.91 24.18
N TYR A 80 3.64 -9.28 25.15
CA TYR A 80 4.86 -9.80 25.77
C TYR A 80 4.51 -10.65 26.98
N ARG A 81 5.36 -11.63 27.28
CA ARG A 81 5.22 -12.54 28.42
C ARG A 81 4.93 -11.80 29.74
N GLN A 82 3.86 -12.21 30.44
CA GLN A 82 3.41 -11.54 31.67
C GLN A 82 4.22 -11.84 32.92
N SER A 83 4.92 -12.98 32.98
CA SER A 83 5.62 -13.39 34.20
C SER A 83 7.00 -12.75 34.38
N THR A 84 7.52 -12.10 33.33
CA THR A 84 8.83 -11.43 33.29
C THR A 84 8.75 -10.10 32.52
N PRO A 85 7.80 -9.20 32.88
CA PRO A 85 7.52 -7.96 32.14
C PRO A 85 8.74 -7.03 32.05
N GLU A 86 9.63 -7.07 33.03
CA GLU A 86 10.86 -6.27 33.12
C GLU A 86 11.85 -6.53 31.98
N ARG A 87 11.74 -7.69 31.31
CA ARG A 87 12.62 -8.09 30.19
C ARG A 87 12.23 -7.47 28.86
N MET A 88 11.01 -6.93 28.75
CA MET A 88 10.56 -6.23 27.55
C MET A 88 11.24 -4.87 27.37
N ALA A 89 11.75 -4.25 28.44
CA ALA A 89 12.26 -2.88 28.39
C ALA A 89 13.50 -2.73 27.50
N GLY A 90 13.53 -1.67 26.68
CA GLY A 90 14.69 -1.36 25.82
C GLY A 90 14.63 -1.92 24.40
N PHE A 91 13.44 -2.14 23.83
CA PHE A 91 13.28 -2.76 22.51
C PHE A 91 13.09 -1.74 21.39
N ARG A 92 13.38 -2.16 20.17
CA ARG A 92 13.15 -1.41 18.94
C ARG A 92 12.41 -2.26 17.92
N LEU A 93 11.57 -1.61 17.12
CA LEU A 93 10.93 -2.23 15.97
C LEU A 93 11.52 -1.65 14.68
N TYR A 94 11.97 -2.55 13.81
CA TYR A 94 12.43 -2.20 12.47
C TYR A 94 11.51 -2.81 11.44
N LEU A 95 11.21 -2.02 10.41
CA LEU A 95 10.48 -2.44 9.23
C LEU A 95 11.38 -2.34 8.00
N GLU A 96 11.31 -3.35 7.15
CA GLU A 96 12.15 -3.44 5.96
C GLU A 96 11.29 -3.75 4.74
N ASN A 97 11.50 -2.97 3.67
CA ASN A 97 10.94 -3.25 2.37
C ASN A 97 11.89 -4.20 1.62
N GLY A 98 11.46 -5.43 1.33
CA GLY A 98 12.27 -6.49 0.70
C GLY A 98 12.68 -6.24 -0.76
N THR A 99 12.62 -4.99 -1.24
CA THR A 99 13.10 -4.63 -2.58
C THR A 99 14.62 -4.65 -2.59
N ALA A 100 15.20 -5.50 -3.45
CA ALA A 100 16.62 -5.71 -3.66
C ALA A 100 17.36 -4.51 -4.30
N ASP A 101 17.13 -3.30 -3.81
CA ASP A 101 18.01 -2.17 -4.05
C ASP A 101 19.00 -2.11 -2.88
N GLN A 102 20.29 -2.01 -3.16
CA GLN A 102 21.41 -2.33 -2.26
C GLN A 102 21.63 -1.35 -1.09
N SER A 103 20.55 -0.81 -0.55
CA SER A 103 20.47 -0.13 0.73
C SER A 103 19.06 -0.36 1.28
N SER A 104 18.75 -1.59 1.73
CA SER A 104 17.54 -1.82 2.52
C SER A 104 17.72 -1.14 3.88
N THR A 105 17.42 0.16 3.91
CA THR A 105 17.46 0.95 5.13
C THR A 105 16.40 0.35 6.06
N LEU A 106 16.83 -0.34 7.12
CA LEU A 106 15.94 -0.73 8.22
C LEU A 106 15.28 0.54 8.74
N GLY A 107 14.00 0.72 8.45
CA GLY A 107 13.21 1.82 8.93
C GLY A 107 12.88 1.58 10.38
N GLU A 108 13.49 2.33 11.30
CA GLU A 108 13.06 2.31 12.70
C GLU A 108 11.63 2.81 12.79
N CYS A 109 10.69 1.91 13.10
CA CYS A 109 9.29 2.28 13.33
C CYS A 109 9.11 2.81 14.77
N TYR A 110 9.78 2.18 15.73
CA TYR A 110 9.55 2.45 17.14
C TYR A 110 10.81 2.17 17.95
N SER A 111 11.11 3.06 18.91
CA SER A 111 12.14 2.86 19.92
C SER A 111 11.55 3.00 21.30
N ASP A 112 11.88 2.05 22.17
CA ASP A 112 11.58 2.10 23.58
C ASP A 112 12.87 2.25 24.40
N GLU A 113 13.04 3.41 25.05
CA GLU A 113 14.24 3.79 25.81
C GLU A 113 14.39 3.10 27.18
N GLY A 114 13.47 2.23 27.59
CA GLY A 114 13.65 1.43 28.82
C GLY A 114 13.49 2.15 30.17
N LYS A 115 13.08 3.43 30.21
CA LYS A 115 13.12 4.29 31.42
C LYS A 115 11.89 4.27 32.35
N ASP A 116 10.82 3.55 32.02
CA ASP A 116 9.52 3.73 32.70
C ASP A 116 8.99 2.43 33.35
N SER A 117 8.50 2.51 34.58
CA SER A 117 8.18 1.37 35.47
C SER A 117 6.74 0.86 35.37
N LEU A 118 5.86 1.54 34.62
CA LEU A 118 4.44 1.18 34.41
C LEU A 118 4.15 0.64 33.01
N ARG A 119 5.08 -0.13 32.44
CA ARG A 119 4.96 -0.57 31.05
C ARG A 119 3.89 -1.63 30.88
N SER A 120 2.93 -1.32 30.03
CA SER A 120 2.02 -2.31 29.47
C SER A 120 2.81 -3.32 28.65
N ILE A 121 2.79 -4.58 29.08
CA ILE A 121 3.26 -5.75 28.32
C ILE A 121 2.44 -6.01 27.05
N THR A 122 1.30 -5.33 26.90
CA THR A 122 0.58 -5.22 25.64
C THR A 122 0.87 -3.87 24.99
N ARG A 123 1.44 -3.89 23.79
CA ARG A 123 1.79 -2.67 23.03
C ARG A 123 1.03 -2.63 21.72
N SER A 124 0.38 -1.51 21.45
CA SER A 124 -0.21 -1.20 20.14
C SER A 124 0.59 -0.05 19.53
N ILE A 125 1.41 -0.35 18.53
CA ILE A 125 2.39 0.57 17.94
C ILE A 125 1.94 0.93 16.52
N THR A 126 1.88 2.21 16.21
CA THR A 126 1.52 2.70 14.88
C THR A 126 2.79 2.97 14.08
N CYS A 127 3.01 2.24 12.98
CA CYS A 127 4.16 2.44 12.09
C CYS A 127 3.77 3.20 10.82
N ASN A 128 2.68 2.80 10.15
CA ASN A 128 2.24 3.32 8.85
C ASN A 128 3.34 3.31 7.78
N MET A 129 3.94 2.14 7.53
CA MET A 129 5.02 1.98 6.54
C MET A 129 4.75 0.79 5.62
N LEU A 130 5.20 0.89 4.37
CA LEU A 130 5.30 -0.25 3.45
C LEU A 130 6.50 -1.11 3.84
N ALA A 131 6.27 -2.36 4.17
CA ALA A 131 7.30 -3.31 4.55
C ALA A 131 6.89 -4.75 4.22
N GLN A 132 7.89 -5.61 4.07
CA GLN A 132 7.71 -7.06 3.99
C GLN A 132 8.18 -7.74 5.28
N ASN A 133 9.25 -7.22 5.89
CA ASN A 133 9.82 -7.78 7.11
C ASN A 133 9.62 -6.84 8.28
N MET A 134 9.37 -7.42 9.44
CA MET A 134 9.32 -6.73 10.73
C MET A 134 10.27 -7.43 11.71
N TYR A 135 11.06 -6.64 12.44
CA TYR A 135 11.99 -7.15 13.44
C TYR A 135 11.72 -6.49 14.79
N PHE A 136 11.51 -7.32 15.81
CA PHE A 136 11.57 -6.93 17.22
C PHE A 136 13.00 -7.16 17.70
N VAL A 137 13.69 -6.10 18.10
CA VAL A 137 15.09 -6.16 18.49
C VAL A 137 15.24 -5.70 19.93
N ASN A 138 15.94 -6.50 20.73
CA ASN A 138 16.34 -6.15 22.08
C ASN A 138 17.87 -6.17 22.19
N ASN A 139 18.46 -5.01 22.50
CA ASN A 139 19.91 -4.80 22.62
C ASN A 139 20.29 -4.24 23.99
N ARG A 140 19.50 -4.52 25.03
CA ARG A 140 19.76 -4.05 26.38
C ARG A 140 21.13 -4.54 26.89
N THR A 141 21.91 -3.62 27.44
CA THR A 141 23.28 -3.88 27.94
C THR A 141 23.34 -4.47 29.35
N ILE A 142 22.22 -4.94 29.89
CA ILE A 142 22.10 -5.47 31.26
C ILE A 142 21.85 -6.98 31.14
N VAL A 143 22.78 -7.77 31.69
CA VAL A 143 22.85 -9.25 31.73
C VAL A 143 21.61 -9.98 31.17
N ASP A 144 21.84 -10.67 30.05
CA ASP A 144 20.90 -11.47 29.24
C ASP A 144 19.74 -10.74 28.55
N CYS A 145 19.87 -10.58 27.23
CA CYS A 145 18.81 -10.15 26.32
C CYS A 145 17.86 -11.29 25.99
N PHE A 146 16.59 -11.12 26.33
CA PHE A 146 15.52 -12.03 25.97
C PHE A 146 14.49 -11.36 25.06
N VAL A 147 13.99 -12.10 24.09
CA VAL A 147 12.76 -11.79 23.38
C VAL A 147 11.78 -12.91 23.68
N GLU A 148 10.70 -12.59 24.40
CA GLU A 148 9.67 -13.52 24.88
C GLU A 148 8.28 -13.05 24.43
N LEU A 149 8.01 -13.14 23.13
CA LEU A 149 6.76 -12.68 22.52
C LEU A 149 5.71 -13.80 22.57
N CYS A 150 4.54 -13.52 23.12
CA CYS A 150 3.42 -14.45 23.20
C CYS A 150 2.45 -14.29 22.03
N TYR A 151 2.23 -13.06 21.58
CA TYR A 151 1.42 -12.81 20.39
C TYR A 151 1.85 -11.55 19.66
N VAL A 152 1.92 -11.61 18.34
CA VAL A 152 2.21 -10.49 17.44
C VAL A 152 1.15 -10.48 16.35
N ALA A 153 0.45 -9.37 16.21
CA ALA A 153 -0.44 -9.12 15.09
C ALA A 153 0.02 -7.88 14.32
N ILE A 154 -0.04 -7.98 12.99
CA ILE A 154 0.23 -6.88 12.07
C ILE A 154 -1.09 -6.53 11.41
N TYR A 155 -1.70 -5.42 11.83
CA TYR A 155 -2.90 -4.90 11.22
C TYR A 155 -2.54 -3.96 10.08
N GLY A 156 -3.03 -4.29 8.88
CA GLY A 156 -2.72 -3.54 7.67
C GLY A 156 -3.46 -4.10 6.45
N CYS A 157 -2.95 -3.74 5.29
CA CYS A 157 -3.38 -4.27 4.00
C CYS A 157 -2.17 -4.56 3.12
N TRP A 158 -2.33 -5.49 2.17
CA TRP A 158 -1.33 -5.69 1.12
C TRP A 158 -1.14 -4.39 0.32
N LYS A 159 0.05 -4.20 -0.24
CA LYS A 159 0.37 -3.00 -1.04
C LYS A 159 -0.75 -2.71 -2.06
N ALA A 160 -1.06 -1.43 -2.24
CA ALA A 160 -2.08 -0.94 -3.16
C ALA A 160 -3.54 -1.32 -2.82
N THR A 161 -3.82 -1.80 -1.60
CA THR A 161 -5.19 -2.12 -1.16
C THR A 161 -5.56 -1.45 0.16
N TRP A 162 -6.85 -1.19 0.38
CA TRP A 162 -7.39 -0.60 1.59
C TRP A 162 -8.87 -0.97 1.82
N GLY A 163 -9.45 -0.43 2.88
CA GLY A 163 -10.86 -0.61 3.22
C GLY A 163 -11.12 -1.94 3.93
N THR A 164 -12.39 -2.24 4.18
CA THR A 164 -12.81 -3.44 4.91
C THR A 164 -12.29 -4.71 4.26
N ASN A 165 -11.48 -5.47 4.99
CA ASN A 165 -10.80 -6.67 4.49
C ASN A 165 -9.91 -6.42 3.25
N CYS A 166 -9.42 -5.19 3.06
CA CYS A 166 -8.49 -4.82 1.98
C CYS A 166 -9.03 -5.08 0.57
N ARG A 167 -10.32 -4.81 0.35
CA ARG A 167 -11.00 -5.07 -0.93
C ARG A 167 -10.94 -3.91 -1.91
N GLU A 168 -10.64 -2.70 -1.45
CA GLU A 168 -10.56 -1.51 -2.29
C GLU A 168 -9.13 -1.33 -2.80
N SER A 169 -8.98 -0.76 -4.00
CA SER A 169 -7.67 -0.40 -4.55
C SER A 169 -7.26 1.00 -4.11
N CYS A 170 -5.99 1.20 -3.77
CA CYS A 170 -5.45 2.53 -3.48
C CYS A 170 -5.59 3.44 -4.71
N PRO A 171 -5.81 4.76 -4.52
CA PRO A 171 -5.67 5.73 -5.60
C PRO A 171 -4.32 5.57 -6.30
N VAL A 172 -4.34 5.44 -7.62
CA VAL A 172 -3.14 5.15 -8.43
C VAL A 172 -2.09 6.25 -8.35
N ASN A 173 -2.52 7.48 -8.10
CA ASN A 173 -1.63 8.62 -7.93
C ASN A 173 -1.03 8.69 -6.53
N CYS A 174 -1.39 7.84 -5.56
CA CYS A 174 -0.65 7.81 -4.29
C CYS A 174 0.80 7.38 -4.56
N ILE A 175 1.78 8.13 -4.02
CA ILE A 175 3.20 7.81 -4.23
C ILE A 175 3.48 6.37 -3.79
N ASN A 176 4.13 5.60 -4.67
CA ASN A 176 4.41 4.17 -4.47
C ASN A 176 3.17 3.29 -4.24
N GLN A 177 1.97 3.75 -4.63
CA GLN A 177 0.67 3.14 -4.32
C GLN A 177 0.50 2.88 -2.82
N ASN A 178 0.98 3.83 -2.02
CA ASN A 178 0.93 3.77 -0.57
C ASN A 178 -0.24 4.59 -0.02
N CYS A 179 -1.28 3.90 0.45
CA CYS A 179 -2.44 4.53 1.07
C CYS A 179 -2.76 3.91 2.44
N TYR A 180 -3.39 4.69 3.32
CA TYR A 180 -3.79 4.24 4.64
C TYR A 180 -4.82 3.11 4.52
N PRO A 181 -4.59 1.94 5.16
CA PRO A 181 -5.47 0.77 5.06
C PRO A 181 -6.92 1.02 5.47
N LYS A 182 -7.17 2.03 6.32
CA LYS A 182 -8.51 2.36 6.82
C LYS A 182 -9.28 3.35 5.94
N THR A 183 -8.58 4.30 5.32
CA THR A 183 -9.21 5.47 4.68
C THR A 183 -8.91 5.60 3.20
N GLY A 184 -7.93 4.89 2.67
CA GLY A 184 -7.53 4.99 1.26
C GLY A 184 -6.77 6.28 0.93
N LEU A 185 -6.53 7.15 1.91
CA LEU A 185 -5.80 8.39 1.70
C LEU A 185 -4.30 8.12 1.53
N CYS A 186 -3.64 8.87 0.65
CA CYS A 186 -2.23 8.72 0.36
C CYS A 186 -1.36 9.06 1.59
N VAL A 187 -0.41 8.19 1.91
CA VAL A 187 0.47 8.35 3.09
C VAL A 187 1.59 9.36 2.81
N TRP A 188 2.10 9.38 1.58
CA TRP A 188 3.27 10.19 1.18
C TRP A 188 2.92 11.28 0.17
N GLY A 189 1.64 11.65 0.07
CA GLY A 189 1.18 12.55 -0.97
C GLY A 189 0.90 11.83 -2.29
N CYS A 190 0.76 12.62 -3.35
CA CYS A 190 0.39 12.16 -4.67
C CYS A 190 1.48 12.44 -5.72
N ASP A 191 1.50 11.63 -6.77
CA ASP A 191 2.28 11.76 -7.97
C ASP A 191 1.45 12.45 -9.06
N PRO A 192 1.76 13.72 -9.40
CA PRO A 192 0.93 14.51 -10.28
C PRO A 192 1.25 14.35 -11.77
N ARG A 193 2.10 13.41 -12.17
CA ARG A 193 2.66 13.34 -13.55
C ARG A 193 1.60 13.29 -14.67
N ASN A 194 0.45 12.67 -14.41
CA ASN A 194 -0.66 12.61 -15.37
C ASN A 194 -1.71 13.72 -15.18
N CYS A 195 -1.54 14.56 -14.17
CA CYS A 195 -2.43 15.67 -13.89
C CYS A 195 -2.01 16.92 -14.67
N SER A 196 -2.99 17.66 -15.18
CA SER A 196 -2.76 19.00 -15.73
C SER A 196 -2.14 19.91 -14.67
N ASN A 197 -1.22 20.77 -15.11
CA ASN A 197 -0.46 21.70 -14.25
C ASN A 197 0.31 21.01 -13.10
N ASN A 198 0.54 19.70 -13.16
CA ASN A 198 1.11 18.90 -12.08
C ASN A 198 0.38 19.11 -10.74
N LYS A 199 -0.95 19.21 -10.75
CA LYS A 199 -1.76 19.34 -9.52
C LYS A 199 -2.63 18.12 -9.25
N CYS A 200 -2.37 17.49 -8.10
CA CYS A 200 -3.26 16.52 -7.49
C CYS A 200 -3.52 16.89 -6.03
N ASP A 201 -4.67 16.48 -5.53
CA ASP A 201 -4.98 16.53 -4.11
C ASP A 201 -4.07 15.52 -3.38
N ILE A 202 -3.29 16.02 -2.42
CA ILE A 202 -2.24 15.24 -1.75
C ILE A 202 -2.79 14.09 -0.90
N GLN A 203 -4.06 14.13 -0.50
CA GLN A 203 -4.66 13.09 0.35
C GLN A 203 -5.39 12.05 -0.48
N THR A 204 -6.08 12.45 -1.54
CA THR A 204 -6.94 11.57 -2.34
C THR A 204 -6.29 11.10 -3.62
N GLY A 205 -5.24 11.78 -4.09
CA GLY A 205 -4.58 11.54 -5.37
C GLY A 205 -5.34 12.08 -6.59
N VAL A 206 -6.52 12.69 -6.40
CA VAL A 206 -7.36 13.19 -7.50
C VAL A 206 -6.68 14.36 -8.21
N CYS A 207 -6.65 14.36 -9.54
CA CYS A 207 -6.13 15.49 -10.31
C CYS A 207 -7.14 16.65 -10.30
N THR A 208 -6.79 17.76 -9.65
CA THR A 208 -7.74 18.87 -9.41
C THR A 208 -7.96 19.76 -10.63
N ASP A 209 -6.97 19.82 -11.52
CA ASP A 209 -7.00 20.64 -12.73
C ASP A 209 -7.32 19.78 -13.98
N GLY A 210 -7.75 18.53 -13.77
CA GLY A 210 -7.99 17.54 -14.82
C GLY A 210 -6.70 16.88 -15.33
N CYS A 211 -6.79 16.23 -16.49
CA CYS A 211 -5.78 15.33 -17.02
C CYS A 211 -4.96 15.93 -18.15
N VAL A 212 -3.72 15.46 -18.29
CA VAL A 212 -2.90 15.73 -19.47
C VAL A 212 -3.57 15.21 -20.76
N ILE A 213 -3.03 15.62 -21.91
CA ILE A 213 -3.57 15.24 -23.21
C ILE A 213 -3.68 13.71 -23.38
N GLY A 214 -4.85 13.25 -23.82
CA GLY A 214 -5.10 11.84 -24.08
C GLY A 214 -5.39 10.97 -22.85
N GLN A 215 -5.46 11.56 -21.65
CA GLN A 215 -5.78 10.87 -20.40
C GLN A 215 -7.14 11.33 -19.85
N ALA A 216 -7.77 10.45 -19.07
CA ALA A 216 -9.11 10.57 -18.52
C ALA A 216 -9.21 9.94 -17.13
N GLY A 217 -10.34 10.19 -16.46
CA GLY A 217 -10.62 9.72 -15.11
C GLY A 217 -10.18 10.70 -14.03
N GLN A 218 -10.64 10.47 -12.81
CA GLN A 218 -10.30 11.33 -11.67
C GLN A 218 -8.80 11.32 -11.31
N TYR A 219 -8.10 10.23 -11.68
CA TYR A 219 -6.68 10.05 -11.45
C TYR A 219 -5.83 10.14 -12.73
N CYS A 220 -6.44 10.34 -13.90
CA CYS A 220 -5.74 10.48 -15.18
C CYS A 220 -4.90 9.26 -15.55
N ASP A 221 -5.43 8.08 -15.28
CA ASP A 221 -4.80 6.76 -15.47
C ASP A 221 -5.47 5.94 -16.58
N MET A 222 -6.51 6.49 -17.20
CA MET A 222 -7.23 5.87 -18.31
C MET A 222 -7.02 6.66 -19.60
N PRO A 223 -6.89 6.01 -20.77
CA PRO A 223 -6.92 6.72 -22.03
C PRO A 223 -8.29 7.34 -22.28
N CYS A 224 -8.38 8.30 -23.22
CA CYS A 224 -9.69 8.79 -23.65
C CYS A 224 -10.59 7.69 -24.19
N ASP A 225 -11.89 7.80 -23.89
CA ASP A 225 -12.90 6.93 -24.47
C ASP A 225 -12.83 6.98 -26.00
N PRO A 226 -13.13 5.86 -26.68
CA PRO A 226 -13.15 5.82 -28.13
C PRO A 226 -14.05 6.92 -28.72
N GLY A 227 -13.51 7.71 -29.64
CA GLY A 227 -14.23 8.85 -30.22
C GLY A 227 -13.87 10.21 -29.59
N PHE A 228 -13.03 10.21 -28.56
CA PHE A 228 -12.56 11.41 -27.89
C PHE A 228 -11.03 11.49 -27.85
N PHE A 229 -10.51 12.72 -27.81
CA PHE A 229 -9.08 12.98 -27.74
C PHE A 229 -8.80 14.34 -27.07
N GLY A 230 -7.51 14.64 -26.88
CA GLY A 230 -7.09 15.95 -26.37
C GLY A 230 -7.03 16.02 -24.84
N ASN A 231 -6.80 17.21 -24.30
CA ASN A 231 -6.79 17.46 -22.86
C ASN A 231 -8.18 17.16 -22.26
N ASN A 232 -8.21 16.45 -21.13
CA ASN A 232 -9.45 15.99 -20.49
C ASN A 232 -10.40 15.26 -21.44
N CYS A 233 -9.90 14.73 -22.57
CA CYS A 233 -10.72 14.09 -23.61
C CYS A 233 -11.90 14.95 -24.10
N SER A 234 -11.74 16.28 -24.06
CA SER A 234 -12.83 17.22 -24.35
C SER A 234 -13.13 17.37 -25.85
N ARG A 235 -12.26 16.85 -26.73
CA ARG A 235 -12.41 16.97 -28.18
C ARG A 235 -12.97 15.68 -28.76
N LYS A 236 -13.94 15.81 -29.66
CA LYS A 236 -14.50 14.67 -30.42
C LYS A 236 -13.68 14.43 -31.68
N CYS A 237 -13.46 13.15 -32.02
CA CYS A 237 -12.91 12.76 -33.30
C CYS A 237 -13.74 13.36 -34.45
N SER A 238 -13.10 13.59 -35.60
CA SER A 238 -13.81 14.09 -36.77
C SER A 238 -14.93 13.13 -37.17
N LYS A 239 -16.11 13.68 -37.47
CA LYS A 239 -17.23 12.89 -38.03
C LYS A 239 -16.88 12.28 -39.39
N ASN A 240 -15.80 12.74 -40.01
CA ASN A 240 -15.31 12.30 -41.31
C ASN A 240 -14.22 11.24 -41.24
N CYS A 241 -13.81 10.81 -40.04
CA CYS A 241 -13.02 9.59 -39.91
C CYS A 241 -13.79 8.41 -40.53
N PHE A 242 -13.08 7.47 -41.17
CA PHE A 242 -13.68 6.27 -41.74
C PHE A 242 -14.45 5.48 -40.67
N ASN A 243 -13.84 5.34 -39.49
CA ASN A 243 -14.44 4.80 -38.26
C ASN A 243 -14.57 5.94 -37.23
N PRO A 244 -15.48 5.87 -36.23
CA PRO A 244 -15.57 6.92 -35.20
C PRO A 244 -14.35 6.96 -34.24
N TYR A 245 -13.25 6.27 -34.57
CA TYR A 245 -12.06 6.15 -33.74
C TYR A 245 -10.95 7.07 -34.25
N CYS A 246 -10.30 7.75 -33.32
CA CYS A 246 -9.09 8.51 -33.57
C CYS A 246 -8.09 8.31 -32.44
N HIS A 247 -6.84 8.65 -32.69
CA HIS A 247 -5.77 8.57 -31.71
C HIS A 247 -6.07 9.54 -30.53
N HIS A 248 -6.13 9.01 -29.31
CA HIS A 248 -6.59 9.73 -28.11
C HIS A 248 -5.75 10.98 -27.76
N VAL A 249 -4.50 11.07 -28.24
CA VAL A 249 -3.66 12.26 -28.05
C VAL A 249 -3.84 13.26 -29.20
N THR A 250 -3.67 12.81 -30.45
CA THR A 250 -3.52 13.70 -31.61
C THR A 250 -4.84 14.01 -32.31
N GLY A 251 -5.83 13.12 -32.20
CA GLY A 251 -7.10 13.21 -32.92
C GLY A 251 -7.06 12.66 -34.33
N ASP A 252 -5.97 11.99 -34.71
CA ASP A 252 -5.80 11.44 -36.05
C ASP A 252 -6.68 10.21 -36.24
N CYS A 253 -7.44 10.19 -37.34
CA CYS A 253 -8.41 9.14 -37.63
C CYS A 253 -7.72 7.80 -37.87
N ILE A 254 -8.06 6.80 -37.05
CA ILE A 254 -7.54 5.45 -37.21
C ILE A 254 -8.34 4.80 -38.35
N GLY A 255 -7.64 4.41 -39.42
CA GLY A 255 -8.26 3.89 -40.64
C GLY A 255 -8.55 4.94 -41.72
N GLY A 256 -8.09 6.18 -41.53
CA GLY A 256 -8.14 7.24 -42.56
C GLY A 256 -9.50 7.94 -42.67
N CYS A 257 -9.70 8.66 -43.78
CA CYS A 257 -10.85 9.53 -44.00
C CYS A 257 -11.94 8.92 -44.87
N LYS A 258 -13.19 9.33 -44.62
CA LYS A 258 -14.30 9.14 -45.55
C LYS A 258 -14.01 9.85 -46.87
N LYS A 259 -14.57 9.34 -47.97
CA LYS A 259 -14.39 9.91 -49.32
C LYS A 259 -14.69 11.41 -49.33
N GLY A 260 -13.79 12.19 -49.94
CA GLY A 260 -13.91 13.65 -50.04
C GLY A 260 -13.30 14.42 -48.85
N TRP A 261 -12.61 13.75 -47.94
CA TRP A 261 -11.88 14.35 -46.83
C TRP A 261 -10.42 13.90 -46.83
N ASP A 262 -9.54 14.76 -46.34
CA ASP A 262 -8.09 14.58 -46.31
C ASP A 262 -7.50 15.13 -44.99
N GLU A 263 -6.17 15.04 -44.85
CA GLU A 263 -5.40 15.24 -43.61
C GLU A 263 -5.59 14.13 -42.57
N PHE A 264 -4.68 14.03 -41.59
CA PHE A 264 -4.70 12.96 -40.60
C PHE A 264 -5.95 12.99 -39.70
N ASN A 265 -6.55 14.17 -39.49
CA ASN A 265 -7.75 14.35 -38.67
C ASN A 265 -9.05 14.52 -39.49
N CYS A 266 -9.01 14.38 -40.82
CA CYS A 266 -10.17 14.49 -41.70
C CYS A 266 -11.00 15.77 -41.51
N THR A 267 -10.34 16.91 -41.30
CA THR A 267 -11.01 18.23 -41.15
C THR A 267 -11.00 19.05 -42.43
N LYS A 268 -10.23 18.66 -43.44
CA LYS A 268 -10.16 19.34 -44.73
C LYS A 268 -10.95 18.59 -45.80
N GLY A 269 -11.94 19.25 -46.38
CA GLY A 269 -12.69 18.73 -47.52
C GLY A 269 -11.92 18.88 -48.83
N LEU A 270 -11.90 17.83 -49.65
CA LEU A 270 -11.38 17.88 -51.01
C LEU A 270 -12.43 18.60 -51.88
N VAL A 271 -12.11 19.81 -52.34
CA VAL A 271 -12.92 20.47 -53.36
C VAL A 271 -12.74 19.70 -54.65
N LEU A 272 -13.80 19.03 -55.13
CA LEU A 272 -13.86 18.57 -56.50
C LEU A 272 -13.81 19.81 -57.40
N GLN A 273 -12.63 20.18 -57.89
CA GLN A 273 -12.55 21.03 -59.07
C GLN A 273 -13.30 20.29 -60.17
N ARG A 274 -14.52 20.75 -60.47
CA ARG A 274 -15.20 20.37 -61.70
C ARG A 274 -14.36 20.96 -62.82
N ASP A 275 -13.48 20.15 -63.41
CA ASP A 275 -12.87 20.47 -64.69
C ASP A 275 -14.00 20.61 -65.72
N PHE A 276 -14.51 21.82 -65.87
CA PHE A 276 -15.22 22.22 -67.09
C PHE A 276 -14.18 22.30 -68.20
N HIS A 277 -13.80 21.13 -68.75
CA HIS A 277 -13.32 21.08 -70.12
C HIS A 277 -14.49 21.51 -71.02
N ARG A 278 -14.56 22.82 -71.31
CA ARG A 278 -15.34 23.35 -72.42
C ARG A 278 -14.75 22.73 -73.69
N ILE A 279 -15.46 21.74 -74.24
CA ILE A 279 -15.36 21.39 -75.66
C ILE A 279 -15.81 22.63 -76.42
N LYS A 280 -14.87 23.32 -77.07
CA LYS A 280 -15.19 24.27 -78.14
C LYS A 280 -15.23 23.47 -79.44
N TYR A 281 -16.41 23.44 -80.04
CA TYR A 281 -16.63 23.10 -81.45
C TYR A 281 -16.01 24.17 -82.34
#